data_AF-A0AAJ2LWK0-F1
#
_entry.id   AF-A0AAJ2LWK0-F1
#
_cell.length_a   1.000
_cell.length_b   1.000
_cell.length_c   1.000
_cell.angle_alpha   90.00
_cell.angle_beta   90.00
_cell.angle_gamma   90.00
#
_symmetry.space_group_name_H-M   'P 1'
#
loop_
_entity.id
_entity.type
_entity.pdbx_description
1 polymer ?
#
loop_
_entity_poly.entity_id
_entity_poly.type
_entity_poly.pdbx_seq_one_letter_code
_entity_poly.pdbx_strand_id
1 'polypeptide(L)'
;MRFNNLNISTRLTIGFSALILVIAAIVTLSMARLGDINESLELVVNDRYKKINIVNAISGKVDDVAISLRNRLLMTDPAQIANEQKTIETLSAENTRLYDELGRLIINPEARARFDKVTETRKSYAALRKEIDRLATTGEKDAAIKLMLEKMVPLQKLYFGQLDDLSDMQQKLMDKSVADAEATYTTTRNIMVVSGVLAALFAAFIAWTISRSITRPLSRAVEVAETVAAGDLTAVIDAHSTDETGRLLQALAAMNQKLKAIVLEVRRGTDSMVTASTQIATGNLDLSSRTEEQASALEETASSLEQLTSSVKQNADHTRKSSELAGNATQVANQGGQAVKQVVQTMGAINDSSRKIVDIISVIDGIAFQTNILALNAAVEAARAGEQGRGFAVVASEVRGLAQRSATAAKEIKELINDSVGQVTAGTELVAQAGSTMDEVVQSIEQVSHIVGEISAATREQSDGIEQVNQAIMQMDNTTQQNAALVEEAAAAAQALQDQAQRLLELVSVFRLDERGAAPAPVMQAAPLRSAAPAPATALPGKPAPVKPQAVRAPAAAPAPRALPASSKEEKSEEWETF
;
A
#
# COMPACT_ATOMS: atom_id res chain seq x y z
N MET A 1 -16.91 39.59 13.39
CA MET A 1 -15.78 38.69 13.02
C MET A 1 -15.05 38.29 14.29
N ARG A 2 -14.85 36.99 14.54
CA ARG A 2 -14.01 36.54 15.67
C ARG A 2 -12.55 36.92 15.35
N PHE A 3 -11.91 37.68 16.23
CA PHE A 3 -10.53 38.17 16.04
C PHE A 3 -9.52 37.03 15.77
N ASN A 4 -9.81 35.83 16.26
CA ASN A 4 -9.01 34.61 16.06
C ASN A 4 -9.08 34.03 14.65
N ASN A 5 -9.96 34.49 13.76
CA ASN A 5 -10.06 33.96 12.39
C ASN A 5 -9.37 34.86 11.36
N LEU A 6 -8.82 36.00 11.79
CA LEU A 6 -8.04 36.90 10.92
C LEU A 6 -6.63 36.34 10.73
N ASN A 7 -6.05 36.53 9.54
CA ASN A 7 -4.67 36.16 9.29
C ASN A 7 -3.70 36.89 10.24
N ILE A 8 -2.56 36.27 10.54
CA ILE A 8 -1.53 36.84 11.42
C ILE A 8 -1.10 38.22 10.91
N SER A 9 -0.89 38.35 9.59
CA SER A 9 -0.54 39.61 8.95
C SER A 9 -1.58 40.70 9.23
N THR A 10 -2.86 40.40 9.05
CA THR A 10 -3.97 41.33 9.29
C THR A 10 -4.03 41.80 10.75
N ARG A 11 -3.82 40.89 11.72
CA ARG A 11 -3.79 41.27 13.15
C ARG A 11 -2.62 42.17 13.48
N LEU A 12 -1.43 41.87 12.97
CA LEU A 12 -0.23 42.70 13.15
C LEU A 12 -0.45 44.08 12.54
N THR A 13 -0.96 44.16 11.31
CA THR A 13 -1.25 45.44 10.66
C THR A 13 -2.25 46.25 11.47
N ILE A 14 -3.37 45.66 11.91
CA ILE A 14 -4.37 46.38 12.73
C ILE A 14 -3.74 46.87 14.04
N GLY A 15 -2.97 46.03 14.74
CA GLY A 15 -2.32 46.39 16.00
C GLY A 15 -1.30 47.52 15.86
N PHE A 16 -0.42 47.44 14.87
CA PHE A 16 0.57 48.49 14.60
C PHE A 16 -0.07 49.78 14.09
N SER A 17 -1.05 49.70 13.19
CA SER A 17 -1.77 50.89 12.71
C SER A 17 -2.50 51.62 13.84
N ALA A 18 -3.14 50.88 14.76
CA ALA A 18 -3.78 51.48 15.93
C ALA A 18 -2.76 52.19 16.83
N LEU A 19 -1.59 51.59 17.06
CA LEU A 19 -0.53 52.20 17.87
C LEU A 19 0.03 53.48 17.21
N ILE A 20 0.27 53.44 15.90
CA ILE A 20 0.76 54.59 15.13
C ILE A 20 -0.23 55.75 15.21
N LEU A 21 -1.54 55.48 15.09
CA LEU A 21 -2.58 56.51 15.20
C LEU A 21 -2.62 57.14 16.60
N VAL A 22 -2.46 56.35 17.66
CA VAL A 22 -2.40 56.88 19.04
C VAL A 22 -1.17 57.77 19.24
N ILE A 23 0.00 57.32 18.75
CA ILE A 23 1.23 58.12 18.83
C ILE A 23 1.08 59.42 18.04
N ALA A 24 0.55 59.36 16.81
CA ALA A 24 0.30 60.55 15.99
C ALA A 24 -0.63 61.54 16.70
N ALA A 25 -1.73 61.06 17.30
CA ALA A 25 -2.65 61.90 18.06
C ALA A 25 -1.98 62.58 19.27
N ILE A 26 -1.14 61.86 20.03
CA ILE A 26 -0.39 62.43 21.17
C ILE A 26 0.59 63.49 20.68
N VAL A 27 1.33 63.23 19.60
CA VAL A 27 2.28 64.19 19.03
C VAL A 27 1.55 65.45 18.55
N THR A 28 0.43 65.31 17.82
CA THR A 28 -0.37 66.46 17.37
C THR A 28 -0.91 67.28 18.54
N LEU A 29 -1.43 66.62 19.58
CA LEU A 29 -1.90 67.31 20.78
C LEU A 29 -0.76 68.03 21.52
N SER A 30 0.43 67.42 21.57
CA SER A 30 1.62 68.00 22.21
C SER A 30 2.08 69.26 21.49
N MET A 31 2.13 69.22 20.17
CA MET A 31 2.48 70.39 19.35
C MET A 31 1.49 71.54 19.56
N ALA A 32 0.18 71.26 19.60
CA ALA A 32 -0.83 72.28 19.84
C ALA A 32 -0.66 72.96 21.22
N ARG A 33 -0.45 72.18 22.28
CA ARG A 33 -0.29 72.70 23.65
C ARG A 33 1.01 73.44 23.90
N LEU A 34 2.09 73.06 23.20
CA LEU A 34 3.35 73.79 23.26
C LEU A 34 3.22 75.18 22.63
N GLY A 35 2.35 75.33 21.63
CA GLY A 35 1.96 76.62 21.07
C GLY A 35 1.32 77.56 22.09
N ASP A 36 0.34 77.07 22.86
CA ASP A 36 -0.36 77.84 23.92
C ASP A 36 0.64 78.40 24.97
N ILE A 37 1.63 77.59 25.36
CA ILE A 37 2.67 77.99 26.32
C ILE A 37 3.58 79.06 25.73
N ASN A 38 3.97 78.93 24.45
CA ASN A 38 4.80 79.91 23.77
C ASN A 38 4.09 81.27 23.65
N GLU A 39 2.80 81.28 23.31
CA GLU A 39 2.00 82.51 23.23
C GLU A 39 1.87 83.19 24.61
N SER A 40 1.69 82.40 25.67
CA SER A 40 1.65 82.92 27.05
C SER A 40 2.98 83.56 27.46
N LEU A 41 4.11 82.95 27.08
CA LEU A 41 5.45 83.50 27.34
C LEU A 41 5.68 84.81 26.57
N GLU A 42 5.27 84.87 25.31
CA GLU A 42 5.34 86.10 24.51
C GLU A 42 4.51 87.23 25.14
N LEU A 43 3.30 86.93 25.64
CA LEU A 43 2.47 87.90 26.35
C LEU A 43 3.17 88.44 27.61
N VAL A 44 3.80 87.57 28.40
CA VAL A 44 4.52 87.99 29.63
C VAL A 44 5.72 88.87 29.28
N VAL A 45 6.58 88.44 28.35
CA VAL A 45 7.86 89.11 28.07
C VAL A 45 7.69 90.32 27.16
N ASN A 46 7.02 90.16 26.01
CA ASN A 46 6.98 91.18 24.96
C ASN A 46 5.85 92.19 25.13
N ASP A 47 4.82 91.88 25.93
CA ASP A 47 3.71 92.79 26.22
C ASP A 47 3.74 93.32 27.66
N ARG A 48 3.56 92.44 28.66
CA ARG A 48 3.40 92.87 30.07
C ARG A 48 4.68 93.48 30.65
N TYR A 49 5.79 92.74 30.62
CA TYR A 49 7.07 93.20 31.14
C TYR A 49 7.57 94.45 30.38
N LYS A 50 7.39 94.48 29.06
CA LYS A 50 7.72 95.64 28.23
C LYS A 50 7.00 96.91 28.70
N LYS A 51 5.69 96.84 29.01
CA LYS A 51 4.93 98.00 29.52
C LYS A 51 5.41 98.47 30.87
N ILE A 52 5.69 97.56 31.80
CA ILE A 52 6.24 97.89 33.13
C ILE A 52 7.59 98.60 32.97
N ASN A 53 8.47 98.07 32.12
CA ASN A 53 9.77 98.67 31.86
C ASN A 53 9.64 100.09 31.28
N ILE A 54 8.71 100.31 30.34
CA ILE A 54 8.45 101.64 29.78
C ILE A 54 7.90 102.61 30.85
N VAL A 55 6.96 102.17 31.71
CA VAL A 55 6.44 103.00 32.80
C VAL A 55 7.58 103.43 33.75
N ASN A 56 8.43 102.49 34.16
CA ASN A 56 9.57 102.79 35.03
C ASN A 56 10.58 103.72 34.36
N ALA A 57 10.83 103.55 33.06
CA ALA A 57 11.67 104.47 32.29
C ALA A 57 11.04 105.87 32.20
N ILE A 58 9.72 105.99 32.04
CA ILE A 58 9.01 107.27 32.06
C ILE A 58 9.20 107.93 33.43
N SER A 59 8.98 107.21 34.53
CA SER A 59 9.19 107.73 35.89
C SER A 59 10.62 108.22 36.09
N GLY A 60 11.63 107.41 35.75
CA GLY A 60 13.04 107.80 35.88
C GLY A 60 13.36 109.08 35.10
N LYS A 61 12.90 109.20 33.86
CA LYS A 61 13.14 110.41 33.03
C LYS A 61 12.42 111.65 33.57
N VAL A 62 11.25 111.50 34.17
CA VAL A 62 10.52 112.62 34.81
C VAL A 62 11.28 113.12 36.03
N ASP A 63 11.88 112.20 36.81
CA ASP A 63 12.69 112.54 37.97
C ASP A 63 13.98 113.26 37.55
N ASP A 64 14.70 112.72 36.57
CA ASP A 64 15.91 113.35 36.01
C ASP A 64 15.61 114.77 35.49
N VAL A 65 14.48 114.96 34.80
CA VAL A 65 14.02 116.29 34.33
C VAL A 65 13.76 117.23 35.50
N ALA A 66 13.16 116.75 36.59
CA ALA A 66 12.89 117.58 37.77
C ALA A 66 14.18 117.97 38.50
N ILE A 67 15.14 117.04 38.60
CA ILE A 67 16.47 117.30 39.16
C ILE A 67 17.19 118.37 38.33
N SER A 68 17.26 118.20 37.00
CA SER A 68 17.89 119.19 36.13
C SER A 68 17.19 120.55 36.18
N LEU A 69 15.85 120.57 36.26
CA LEU A 69 15.08 121.81 36.42
C LEU A 69 15.45 122.54 37.72
N ARG A 70 15.56 121.80 38.83
CA ARG A 70 15.98 122.33 40.13
C ARG A 70 17.43 122.82 40.09
N ASN A 71 18.36 122.04 39.51
CA ASN A 71 19.76 122.41 39.36
C ASN A 71 19.89 123.74 38.61
N ARG A 72 19.14 123.90 37.51
CA ARG A 72 19.12 125.14 36.71
C ARG A 72 18.67 126.37 37.52
N LEU A 73 17.72 126.22 38.44
CA LEU A 73 17.28 127.30 39.33
C LEU A 73 18.33 127.70 40.38
N LEU A 74 19.12 126.72 40.85
CA LEU A 74 20.15 126.91 41.88
C LEU A 74 21.50 127.39 41.32
N MET A 75 21.80 127.07 40.07
CA MET A 75 23.06 127.44 39.41
C MET A 75 23.10 128.94 39.04
N THR A 76 24.31 129.49 39.05
CA THR A 76 24.60 130.88 38.65
C THR A 76 25.45 130.97 37.37
N ASP A 77 26.15 129.88 37.00
CA ASP A 77 26.97 129.81 35.78
C ASP A 77 26.10 129.61 34.52
N PRO A 78 26.11 130.55 33.54
CA PRO A 78 25.35 130.43 32.30
C PRO A 78 25.65 129.17 31.49
N ALA A 79 26.90 128.67 31.52
CA ALA A 79 27.28 127.47 30.76
C ALA A 79 26.65 126.21 31.36
N GLN A 80 26.63 126.10 32.69
CA GLN A 80 25.97 124.99 33.40
C GLN A 80 24.45 125.04 33.24
N ILE A 81 23.85 126.23 33.30
CA ILE A 81 22.42 126.45 33.05
C ILE A 81 22.02 125.99 31.64
N ALA A 82 22.81 126.32 30.62
CA ALA A 82 22.56 125.90 29.24
C ALA A 82 22.71 124.37 29.07
N ASN A 83 23.66 123.74 29.76
CA ASN A 83 23.83 122.29 29.73
C ASN A 83 22.67 121.55 30.40
N GLU A 84 22.18 122.04 31.54
CA GLU A 84 20.98 121.49 32.19
C GLU A 84 19.74 121.68 31.32
N GLN A 85 19.61 122.82 30.64
CA GLN A 85 18.53 123.05 29.67
C GLN A 85 18.54 122.02 28.53
N LYS A 86 19.72 121.74 27.95
CA LYS A 86 19.87 120.71 26.91
C LYS A 86 19.55 119.29 27.42
N THR A 87 19.93 119.01 28.66
CA THR A 87 19.62 117.73 29.34
C THR A 87 18.11 117.57 29.50
N ILE A 88 17.45 118.61 30.00
CA ILE A 88 15.99 118.69 30.13
C ILE A 88 15.30 118.44 28.77
N GLU A 89 15.74 119.10 27.70
CA GLU A 89 15.17 118.94 26.35
C GLU A 89 15.31 117.49 25.83
N THR A 90 16.52 116.92 25.94
CA THR A 90 16.80 115.54 25.53
C THR A 90 15.91 114.54 26.28
N LEU A 91 15.91 114.60 27.61
CA LEU A 91 15.13 113.69 28.46
C LEU A 91 13.62 113.85 28.24
N SER A 92 13.15 115.07 27.96
CA SER A 92 11.74 115.33 27.66
C SER A 92 11.31 114.74 26.33
N ALA A 93 12.17 114.82 25.31
CA ALA A 93 11.92 114.22 24.01
C ALA A 93 11.89 112.69 24.10
N GLU A 94 12.85 112.09 24.81
CA GLU A 94 12.87 110.64 25.10
C GLU A 94 11.63 110.21 25.88
N ASN A 95 11.29 110.94 26.95
CA ASN A 95 10.12 110.66 27.75
C ASN A 95 8.81 110.75 26.94
N THR A 96 8.72 111.67 25.98
CA THR A 96 7.57 111.78 25.07
C THR A 96 7.48 110.58 24.14
N ARG A 97 8.59 110.12 23.57
CA ARG A 97 8.61 108.90 22.75
C ARG A 97 8.17 107.66 23.53
N LEU A 98 8.69 107.47 24.74
CA LEU A 98 8.31 106.35 25.62
C LEU A 98 6.83 106.41 26.00
N TYR A 99 6.32 107.61 26.26
CA TYR A 99 4.91 107.80 26.61
C TYR A 99 3.96 107.49 25.45
N ASP A 100 4.31 107.92 24.23
CA ASP A 100 3.55 107.62 23.02
C ASP A 100 3.59 106.12 22.70
N GLU A 101 4.75 105.47 22.88
CA GLU A 101 4.87 104.02 22.75
C GLU A 101 3.98 103.29 23.76
N LEU A 102 4.05 103.67 25.04
CA LEU A 102 3.19 103.10 26.08
C LEU A 102 1.70 103.26 25.74
N GLY A 103 1.31 104.44 25.28
CA GLY A 103 -0.07 104.74 24.89
C GLY A 103 -0.58 103.88 23.72
N ARG A 104 0.30 103.42 22.82
CA ARG A 104 -0.05 102.47 21.75
C ARG A 104 -0.14 101.03 22.25
N LEU A 105 0.68 100.66 23.24
CA LEU A 105 0.70 99.31 23.79
C LEU A 105 -0.45 99.05 24.78
N ILE A 106 -0.99 100.09 25.43
CA ILE A 106 -2.11 99.94 26.38
C ILE A 106 -3.44 99.76 25.64
N ILE A 107 -3.90 98.51 25.59
CA ILE A 107 -5.20 98.10 25.01
C ILE A 107 -6.24 97.83 26.11
N ASN A 108 -5.82 97.36 27.29
CA ASN A 108 -6.74 97.00 28.38
C ASN A 108 -7.54 98.24 28.86
N PRO A 109 -8.89 98.17 28.97
CA PRO A 109 -9.72 99.32 29.30
C PRO A 109 -9.40 99.98 30.65
N GLU A 110 -9.12 99.19 31.68
CA GLU A 110 -8.78 99.69 33.01
C GLU A 110 -7.39 100.35 33.02
N ALA A 111 -6.42 99.76 32.31
CA ALA A 111 -5.08 100.32 32.16
C ALA A 111 -5.12 101.61 31.33
N ARG A 112 -6.01 101.66 30.33
CA ARG A 112 -6.25 102.85 29.52
C ARG A 112 -6.79 104.00 30.36
N ALA A 113 -7.79 103.73 31.21
CA ALA A 113 -8.33 104.74 32.12
C ALA A 113 -7.27 105.31 33.08
N ARG A 114 -6.34 104.48 33.59
CA ARG A 114 -5.21 104.93 34.41
C ARG A 114 -4.21 105.76 33.59
N PHE A 115 -3.86 105.31 32.39
CA PHE A 115 -2.98 106.05 31.48
C PHE A 115 -3.55 107.41 31.07
N ASP A 116 -4.86 107.52 30.84
CA ASP A 116 -5.52 108.78 30.50
C ASP A 116 -5.47 109.76 31.69
N LYS A 117 -5.61 109.28 32.94
CA LYS A 117 -5.37 110.10 34.16
C LYS A 117 -3.93 110.60 34.24
N VAL A 118 -2.97 109.71 34.01
CA VAL A 118 -1.54 110.06 33.91
C VAL A 118 -1.34 111.12 32.83
N THR A 119 -2.06 111.04 31.71
CA THR A 119 -1.95 111.97 30.56
C THR A 119 -2.43 113.37 30.97
N GLU A 120 -3.54 113.45 31.70
CA GLU A 120 -4.06 114.72 32.21
C GLU A 120 -3.07 115.39 33.17
N THR A 121 -2.53 114.63 34.12
CA THR A 121 -1.51 115.12 35.06
C THR A 121 -0.22 115.53 34.33
N ARG A 122 0.21 114.75 33.33
CA ARG A 122 1.37 115.08 32.49
C ARG A 122 1.19 116.41 31.75
N LYS A 123 0.01 116.69 31.22
CA LYS A 123 -0.30 117.98 30.56
C LYS A 123 -0.18 119.14 31.54
N SER A 124 -0.76 119.00 32.73
CA SER A 124 -0.66 119.98 33.81
C SER A 124 0.80 120.19 34.25
N TYR A 125 1.57 119.10 34.36
CA TYR A 125 2.99 119.11 34.72
C TYR A 125 3.83 119.84 33.67
N ALA A 126 3.61 119.56 32.39
CA ALA A 126 4.30 120.22 31.27
C ALA A 126 3.97 121.71 31.19
N ALA A 127 2.70 122.10 31.40
CA ALA A 127 2.28 123.49 31.42
C ALA A 127 2.94 124.26 32.57
N LEU A 128 2.96 123.68 33.77
CA LEU A 128 3.60 124.29 34.94
C LEU A 128 5.12 124.39 34.76
N ARG A 129 5.75 123.40 34.14
CA ARG A 129 7.18 123.44 33.83
C ARG A 129 7.50 124.57 32.86
N LYS A 130 6.70 124.74 31.81
CA LYS A 130 6.89 125.82 30.84
C LYS A 130 6.82 127.20 31.52
N GLU A 131 5.95 127.35 32.52
CA GLU A 131 5.85 128.58 33.30
C GLU A 131 7.06 128.78 34.23
N ILE A 132 7.56 127.72 34.87
CA ILE A 132 8.82 127.77 35.65
C ILE A 132 10.00 128.13 34.73
N ASP A 133 10.07 127.54 33.53
CA ASP A 133 11.08 127.85 32.51
C ASP A 133 11.01 129.33 32.07
N ARG A 134 9.81 129.88 31.89
CA ARG A 134 9.59 131.30 31.59
C ARG A 134 10.07 132.20 32.72
N LEU A 135 9.67 131.94 33.96
CA LEU A 135 10.08 132.74 35.13
C LEU A 135 11.60 132.67 35.37
N ALA A 136 12.19 131.50 35.15
CA ALA A 136 13.65 131.32 35.25
C ALA A 136 14.43 132.11 34.19
N THR A 137 13.88 132.28 32.98
CA THR A 137 14.53 133.00 31.87
C THR A 137 14.28 134.51 31.90
N THR A 138 13.19 134.97 32.51
CA THR A 138 12.90 136.41 32.73
C THR A 138 13.59 137.00 33.97
N GLY A 139 14.35 136.19 34.71
CA GLY A 139 15.11 136.61 35.89
C GLY A 139 14.33 136.57 37.21
N GLU A 140 13.08 136.10 37.20
CA GLU A 140 12.20 136.00 38.37
C GLU A 140 12.41 134.68 39.14
N LYS A 141 13.65 134.41 39.54
CA LYS A 141 14.04 133.11 40.15
C LYS A 141 13.27 132.78 41.43
N ASP A 142 13.02 133.74 42.32
CA ASP A 142 12.30 133.50 43.57
C ASP A 142 10.83 133.10 43.33
N ALA A 143 10.19 133.70 42.32
CA ALA A 143 8.84 133.33 41.90
C ALA A 143 8.82 131.91 41.28
N ALA A 144 9.85 131.56 40.50
CA ALA A 144 10.02 130.21 39.94
C ALA A 144 10.21 129.15 41.03
N ILE A 145 11.03 129.43 42.06
CA ILE A 145 11.26 128.53 43.20
C ILE A 145 9.97 128.34 44.01
N LYS A 146 9.24 129.42 44.31
CA LYS A 146 7.96 129.34 45.02
C LYS A 146 6.93 128.50 44.25
N LEU A 147 6.81 128.74 42.93
CA LEU A 147 5.92 127.98 42.06
C LEU A 147 6.29 126.49 41.98
N MET A 148 7.60 126.20 41.96
CA MET A 148 8.12 124.83 42.01
C MET A 148 7.72 124.13 43.32
N LEU A 149 7.96 124.76 44.47
CA LEU A 149 7.70 124.16 45.78
C LEU A 149 6.19 124.01 46.07
N GLU A 150 5.39 125.04 45.81
CA GLU A 150 3.96 125.05 46.17
C GLU A 150 3.09 124.26 45.17
N LYS A 151 3.44 124.23 43.89
CA LYS A 151 2.61 123.61 42.84
C LYS A 151 3.29 122.45 42.12
N MET A 152 4.56 122.56 41.75
CA MET A 152 5.22 121.50 40.98
C MET A 152 5.47 120.25 41.81
N VAL A 153 5.98 120.37 43.03
CA VAL A 153 6.28 119.21 43.89
C VAL A 153 5.03 118.38 44.21
N PRO A 154 3.88 118.97 44.64
CA PRO A 154 2.66 118.19 44.84
C PRO A 154 2.14 117.53 43.55
N LEU A 155 2.24 118.23 42.42
CA LEU A 155 1.82 117.71 41.11
C LEU A 155 2.74 116.58 40.63
N GLN A 156 4.04 116.68 40.89
CA GLN A 156 5.03 115.64 40.62
C GLN A 156 4.74 114.39 41.44
N LYS A 157 4.43 114.54 42.74
CA LYS A 157 4.03 113.41 43.59
C LYS A 157 2.76 112.73 43.10
N LEU A 158 1.77 113.50 42.65
CA LEU A 158 0.57 112.94 42.02
C LEU A 158 0.91 112.20 40.72
N TYR A 159 1.78 112.78 39.88
CA TYR A 159 2.19 112.18 38.62
C TYR A 159 2.91 110.83 38.82
N PHE A 160 3.85 110.78 39.77
CA PHE A 160 4.52 109.53 40.14
C PHE A 160 3.56 108.52 40.76
N GLY A 161 2.70 108.93 41.69
CA GLY A 161 1.71 108.01 42.28
C GLY A 161 0.77 107.39 41.23
N GLN A 162 0.41 108.15 40.19
CA GLN A 162 -0.39 107.62 39.07
C GLN A 162 0.41 106.71 38.12
N LEU A 163 1.71 106.96 37.94
CA LEU A 163 2.60 106.07 37.19
C LEU A 163 2.84 104.76 37.96
N ASP A 164 3.04 104.83 39.27
CA ASP A 164 3.16 103.66 40.16
C ASP A 164 1.85 102.85 40.12
N ASP A 165 0.70 103.50 40.23
CA ASP A 165 -0.63 102.86 40.10
C ASP A 165 -0.83 102.15 38.75
N LEU A 166 -0.22 102.67 37.68
CA LEU A 166 -0.25 102.05 36.35
C LEU A 166 0.75 100.89 36.27
N SER A 167 1.94 101.03 36.85
CA SER A 167 2.98 99.99 36.94
C SER A 167 2.48 98.80 37.75
N ASP A 168 1.92 99.03 38.94
CA ASP A 168 1.31 98.02 39.81
C ASP A 168 0.17 97.26 39.12
N MET A 169 -0.61 97.95 38.30
CA MET A 169 -1.65 97.30 37.51
C MET A 169 -1.04 96.40 36.42
N GLN A 170 -0.01 96.85 35.71
CA GLN A 170 0.68 96.01 34.73
C GLN A 170 1.39 94.83 35.40
N GLN A 171 1.95 95.03 36.60
CA GLN A 171 2.54 93.97 37.42
C GLN A 171 1.49 92.91 37.79
N LYS A 172 0.31 93.30 38.28
CA LYS A 172 -0.79 92.36 38.55
C LYS A 172 -1.24 91.60 37.31
N LEU A 173 -1.30 92.25 36.15
CA LEU A 173 -1.61 91.59 34.88
C LEU A 173 -0.50 90.61 34.46
N MET A 174 0.77 90.94 34.71
CA MET A 174 1.91 90.04 34.47
C MET A 174 1.86 88.82 35.40
N ASP A 175 1.67 89.03 36.70
CA ASP A 175 1.57 87.95 37.70
C ASP A 175 0.42 86.99 37.37
N LYS A 176 -0.72 87.53 36.93
CA LYS A 176 -1.84 86.72 36.44
C LYS A 176 -1.45 85.92 35.20
N SER A 177 -0.80 86.54 34.21
CA SER A 177 -0.34 85.83 33.01
C SER A 177 0.70 84.74 33.32
N VAL A 178 1.57 84.94 34.32
CA VAL A 178 2.49 83.92 34.82
C VAL A 178 1.72 82.76 35.47
N ALA A 179 0.77 83.05 36.35
CA ALA A 179 -0.07 82.03 36.98
C ALA A 179 -0.90 81.22 35.97
N ASP A 180 -1.48 81.89 34.97
CA ASP A 180 -2.22 81.25 33.88
C ASP A 180 -1.30 80.35 33.03
N ALA A 181 -0.07 80.78 32.77
CA ALA A 181 0.94 79.98 32.06
C ALA A 181 1.37 78.74 32.86
N GLU A 182 1.60 78.87 34.17
CA GLU A 182 1.93 77.74 35.06
C GLU A 182 0.76 76.73 35.16
N ALA A 183 -0.47 77.21 35.27
CA ALA A 183 -1.67 76.36 35.27
C ALA A 183 -1.83 75.60 33.93
N THR A 184 -1.58 76.29 32.81
CA THR A 184 -1.61 75.68 31.47
C THR A 184 -0.51 74.64 31.31
N TYR A 185 0.70 74.93 31.78
CA TYR A 185 1.82 73.99 31.77
C TYR A 185 1.53 72.73 32.60
N THR A 186 1.07 72.88 33.85
CA THR A 186 0.77 71.74 34.74
C THR A 186 -0.35 70.87 34.20
N THR A 187 -1.42 71.49 33.68
CA THR A 187 -2.53 70.77 33.03
C THR A 187 -2.04 70.01 31.80
N THR A 188 -1.28 70.67 30.93
CA THR A 188 -0.70 70.05 29.72
C THR A 188 0.20 68.89 30.07
N ARG A 189 1.11 69.06 31.03
CA ARG A 189 2.01 68.01 31.51
C ARG A 189 1.23 66.80 32.02
N ASN A 190 0.19 67.02 32.83
CA ASN A 190 -0.62 65.93 33.37
C ASN A 190 -1.38 65.18 32.26
N ILE A 191 -1.95 65.89 31.29
CA ILE A 191 -2.59 65.28 30.11
C ILE A 191 -1.57 64.43 29.33
N MET A 192 -0.35 64.93 29.10
CA MET A 192 0.70 64.19 28.40
C MET A 192 1.14 62.94 29.15
N VAL A 193 1.32 63.02 30.47
CA VAL A 193 1.66 61.85 31.29
C VAL A 193 0.55 60.82 31.27
N VAL A 194 -0.71 61.22 31.49
CA VAL A 194 -1.86 60.31 31.51
C VAL A 194 -2.06 59.64 30.15
N SER A 195 -2.05 60.41 29.06
CA SER A 195 -2.18 59.88 27.70
C SER A 195 -1.03 58.95 27.30
N GLY A 196 0.21 59.28 27.70
CA GLY A 196 1.37 58.42 27.50
C GLY A 196 1.25 57.09 28.25
N VAL A 197 0.82 57.11 29.52
CA VAL A 197 0.58 55.89 30.31
C VAL A 197 -0.53 55.05 29.70
N LEU A 198 -1.66 55.67 29.31
CA LEU A 198 -2.76 54.95 28.66
C LEU A 198 -2.33 54.33 27.32
N ALA A 199 -1.54 55.04 26.52
CA ALA A 199 -0.99 54.51 25.27
C ALA A 199 -0.05 53.32 25.52
N ALA A 200 0.80 53.38 26.55
CA ALA A 200 1.68 52.27 26.92
C ALA A 200 0.90 51.03 27.39
N LEU A 201 -0.14 51.22 28.21
CA LEU A 201 -1.02 50.13 28.65
C LEU A 201 -1.78 49.51 27.47
N PHE A 202 -2.25 50.34 26.54
CA PHE A 202 -2.92 49.88 25.32
C PHE A 202 -1.96 49.09 24.41
N ALA A 203 -0.72 49.56 24.25
CA ALA A 203 0.33 48.85 23.53
C ALA A 203 0.64 47.49 24.16
N ALA A 204 0.77 47.43 25.49
CA ALA A 204 1.01 46.20 26.23
C ALA A 204 -0.16 45.20 26.08
N PHE A 205 -1.40 45.69 26.10
CA PHE A 205 -2.60 44.87 25.88
C PHE A 205 -2.65 44.28 24.46
N ILE A 206 -2.37 45.08 23.42
CA ILE A 206 -2.27 44.60 22.03
C ILE A 206 -1.14 43.57 21.89
N ALA A 207 0.04 43.86 22.44
CA ALA A 207 1.19 42.95 22.39
C ALA A 207 0.87 41.61 23.07
N TRP A 208 0.25 41.65 24.26
CA TRP A 208 -0.14 40.44 25.00
C TRP A 208 -1.19 39.60 24.25
N THR A 209 -2.22 40.25 23.70
CA THR A 209 -3.29 39.56 22.96
C THR A 209 -2.77 38.93 21.66
N ILE A 210 -1.97 39.66 20.86
CA ILE A 210 -1.37 39.12 19.63
C ILE A 210 -0.41 37.97 19.96
N SER A 211 0.51 38.19 20.92
CA SER A 211 1.48 37.16 21.33
C SER A 211 0.79 35.88 21.79
N ARG A 212 -0.21 35.99 22.68
CA ARG A 212 -0.99 34.84 23.16
C ARG A 212 -1.78 34.15 22.05
N SER A 213 -2.27 34.90 21.06
CA SER A 213 -3.03 34.34 19.94
C SER A 213 -2.18 33.55 18.94
N ILE A 214 -0.87 33.81 18.88
CA ILE A 214 0.07 33.13 17.96
C ILE A 214 0.83 32.01 18.67
N THR A 215 1.38 32.29 19.85
CA THR A 215 2.24 31.35 20.58
C THR A 215 1.49 30.11 21.03
N ARG A 216 0.25 30.24 21.53
CA ARG A 216 -0.52 29.08 22.02
C ARG A 216 -0.85 28.05 20.94
N PRO A 217 -1.43 28.42 19.76
CA PRO A 217 -1.64 27.46 18.68
C PRO A 217 -0.35 26.85 18.15
N LEU A 218 0.75 27.62 18.06
CA LEU A 218 2.04 27.10 17.63
C LEU A 218 2.62 26.09 18.62
N SER A 219 2.57 26.36 19.93
CA SER A 219 3.00 25.39 20.95
C SER A 219 2.17 24.10 20.86
N ARG A 220 0.87 24.19 20.59
CA ARG A 220 0.02 23.01 20.39
C ARG A 220 0.36 22.24 19.12
N ALA A 221 0.71 22.95 18.04
CA ALA A 221 1.18 22.30 16.81
C ALA A 221 2.51 21.56 17.03
N VAL A 222 3.43 22.13 17.82
CA VAL A 222 4.68 21.47 18.23
C VAL A 222 4.39 20.23 19.06
N GLU A 223 3.54 20.33 20.08
CA GLU A 223 3.14 19.20 20.93
C GLU A 223 2.52 18.06 20.11
N VAL A 224 1.67 18.38 19.12
CA VAL A 224 1.11 17.39 18.20
C VAL A 224 2.19 16.73 17.34
N ALA A 225 3.14 17.51 16.81
CA ALA A 225 4.23 16.96 16.01
C ALA A 225 5.17 16.06 16.84
N GLU A 226 5.48 16.46 18.08
CA GLU A 226 6.25 15.65 19.03
C GLU A 226 5.52 14.36 19.41
N THR A 227 4.20 14.43 19.62
CA THR A 227 3.34 13.27 19.90
C THR A 227 3.36 12.28 18.74
N VAL A 228 3.23 12.77 17.49
CA VAL A 228 3.34 11.95 16.28
C VAL A 228 4.74 11.35 16.12
N ALA A 229 5.80 12.13 16.39
CA ALA A 229 7.18 11.67 16.31
C ALA A 229 7.50 10.59 17.37
N ALA A 230 6.86 10.65 18.53
CA ALA A 230 6.93 9.62 19.56
C ALA A 230 6.09 8.36 19.23
N GLY A 231 5.41 8.34 18.08
CA GLY A 231 4.58 7.23 17.62
C GLY A 231 3.14 7.26 18.16
N ASP A 232 2.73 8.28 18.91
CA ASP A 232 1.35 8.34 19.41
C ASP A 232 0.41 8.99 18.38
N LEU A 233 -0.46 8.16 17.78
CA LEU A 233 -1.47 8.56 16.81
C LEU A 233 -2.88 8.57 17.42
N THR A 234 -2.99 8.63 18.75
CA THR A 234 -4.26 8.69 19.47
C THR A 234 -4.75 10.12 19.72
N ALA A 235 -3.86 11.11 19.59
CA ALA A 235 -4.17 12.51 19.86
C ALA A 235 -5.28 13.06 18.95
N VAL A 236 -6.31 13.64 19.56
CA VAL A 236 -7.37 14.37 18.85
C VAL A 236 -6.93 15.80 18.62
N ILE A 237 -6.76 16.18 17.35
CA ILE A 237 -6.26 17.49 16.94
C ILE A 237 -7.44 18.38 16.56
N ASP A 238 -7.95 19.15 17.53
CA ASP A 238 -9.04 20.09 17.32
C ASP A 238 -8.54 21.43 16.77
N ALA A 239 -8.81 21.68 15.49
CA ALA A 239 -8.47 22.93 14.82
C ALA A 239 -9.74 23.75 14.49
N HIS A 240 -10.07 24.73 15.34
CA HIS A 240 -11.30 25.53 15.20
C HIS A 240 -11.07 26.90 14.53
N SER A 241 -9.81 27.26 14.27
CA SER A 241 -9.43 28.52 13.64
C SER A 241 -9.24 28.34 12.13
N THR A 242 -9.51 29.39 11.36
CA THR A 242 -9.30 29.45 9.90
C THR A 242 -8.08 30.27 9.49
N ASP A 243 -7.34 30.80 10.46
CA ASP A 243 -6.07 31.51 10.23
C ASP A 243 -4.92 30.55 9.87
N GLU A 244 -3.71 31.07 9.65
CA GLU A 244 -2.55 30.25 9.28
C GLU A 244 -2.21 29.18 10.31
N THR A 245 -2.37 29.47 11.61
CA THR A 245 -2.12 28.48 12.67
C THR A 245 -3.20 27.39 12.73
N GLY A 246 -4.46 27.75 12.45
CA GLY A 246 -5.56 26.82 12.30
C GLY A 246 -5.37 25.90 11.10
N ARG A 247 -4.95 26.43 9.95
CA ARG A 247 -4.60 25.64 8.76
C ARG A 247 -3.43 24.68 9.03
N LEU A 248 -2.42 25.11 9.77
CA LEU A 248 -1.31 24.24 10.20
C LEU A 248 -1.82 23.08 11.05
N LEU A 249 -2.64 23.35 12.06
CA LEU A 249 -3.24 22.30 12.91
C LEU A 249 -4.15 21.36 12.11
N GLN A 250 -4.93 21.86 11.16
CA GLN A 250 -5.74 21.02 10.25
C GLN A 250 -4.87 20.11 9.37
N ALA A 251 -3.76 20.62 8.84
CA ALA A 251 -2.82 19.82 8.06
C ALA A 251 -2.15 18.72 8.92
N LEU A 252 -1.77 19.05 10.16
CA LEU A 252 -1.26 18.06 11.12
C LEU A 252 -2.32 17.02 11.49
N ALA A 253 -3.59 17.41 11.65
CA ALA A 253 -4.71 16.49 11.88
C ALA A 253 -4.88 15.51 10.71
N ALA A 254 -4.88 16.02 9.48
CA ALA A 254 -4.99 15.20 8.28
C ALA A 254 -3.79 14.24 8.15
N MET A 255 -2.57 14.71 8.44
CA MET A 255 -1.36 13.89 8.46
C MET A 255 -1.46 12.76 9.49
N ASN A 256 -1.86 13.07 10.73
CA ASN A 256 -2.05 12.07 11.79
C ASN A 256 -3.09 11.01 11.38
N GLN A 257 -4.23 11.43 10.83
CA GLN A 257 -5.27 10.51 10.36
C GLN A 257 -4.79 9.60 9.22
N LYS A 258 -4.00 10.13 8.28
CA LYS A 258 -3.43 9.34 7.17
C LYS A 258 -2.37 8.36 7.67
N LEU A 259 -1.48 8.77 8.57
CA LEU A 259 -0.52 7.87 9.22
C LEU A 259 -1.23 6.77 9.99
N LYS A 260 -2.27 7.11 10.77
CA LYS A 260 -3.11 6.14 11.48
C LYS A 260 -3.72 5.10 10.54
N ALA A 261 -4.27 5.53 9.41
CA ALA A 261 -4.83 4.63 8.40
C ALA A 261 -3.77 3.69 7.82
N ILE A 262 -2.59 4.21 7.46
CA ILE A 262 -1.47 3.42 6.92
C ILE A 262 -0.99 2.39 7.95
N VAL A 263 -0.76 2.78 9.20
CA VAL A 263 -0.32 1.85 10.27
C VAL A 263 -1.37 0.74 10.48
N LEU A 264 -2.65 1.08 10.45
CA LEU A 264 -3.73 0.11 10.64
C LEU A 264 -3.86 -0.87 9.46
N GLU A 265 -3.68 -0.37 8.24
CA GLU A 265 -3.63 -1.20 7.03
C GLU A 265 -2.41 -2.12 7.03
N VAL A 266 -1.22 -1.62 7.41
CA VAL A 266 -0.02 -2.45 7.56
C VAL A 266 -0.22 -3.52 8.62
N ARG A 267 -0.74 -3.20 9.82
CA ARG A 267 -1.04 -4.21 10.86
C ARG A 267 -1.97 -5.31 10.34
N ARG A 268 -3.07 -4.95 9.67
CA ARG A 268 -4.01 -5.93 9.08
C ARG A 268 -3.36 -6.77 7.99
N GLY A 269 -2.56 -6.15 7.12
CA GLY A 269 -1.82 -6.85 6.07
C GLY A 269 -0.81 -7.85 6.66
N THR A 270 -0.09 -7.44 7.71
CA THR A 270 0.86 -8.29 8.43
C THR A 270 0.18 -9.46 9.14
N ASP A 271 -0.92 -9.24 9.87
CA ASP A 271 -1.70 -10.32 10.50
C ASP A 271 -2.21 -11.34 9.46
N SER A 272 -2.66 -10.83 8.31
CA SER A 272 -3.08 -11.68 7.18
C SER A 272 -1.90 -12.50 6.63
N MET A 273 -0.71 -11.90 6.57
CA MET A 273 0.52 -12.57 6.13
C MET A 273 0.95 -13.67 7.10
N VAL A 274 0.91 -13.40 8.42
CA VAL A 274 1.17 -14.44 9.46
C VAL A 274 0.19 -15.61 9.31
N THR A 275 -1.10 -15.32 9.13
CA THR A 275 -2.13 -16.34 8.95
C THR A 275 -1.88 -17.18 7.69
N ALA A 276 -1.60 -16.52 6.56
CA ALA A 276 -1.32 -17.17 5.29
C ALA A 276 -0.04 -18.03 5.36
N SER A 277 1.05 -17.52 5.94
CA SER A 277 2.28 -18.28 6.15
C SER A 277 2.05 -19.52 7.02
N THR A 278 1.23 -19.41 8.07
CA THR A 278 0.87 -20.55 8.93
C THR A 278 0.07 -21.61 8.16
N GLN A 279 -0.86 -21.18 7.29
CA GLN A 279 -1.60 -22.07 6.40
C GLN A 279 -0.69 -22.76 5.38
N ILE A 280 0.27 -22.04 4.79
CA ILE A 280 1.27 -22.61 3.87
C ILE A 280 2.12 -23.65 4.62
N ALA A 281 2.62 -23.33 5.81
CA ALA A 281 3.41 -24.27 6.62
C ALA A 281 2.62 -25.55 6.93
N THR A 282 1.35 -25.41 7.31
CA THR A 282 0.46 -26.56 7.56
C THR A 282 0.22 -27.37 6.28
N GLY A 283 0.00 -26.70 5.14
CA GLY A 283 -0.16 -27.36 3.84
C GLY A 283 1.11 -28.09 3.38
N ASN A 284 2.29 -27.54 3.67
CA ASN A 284 3.56 -28.19 3.36
C ASN A 284 3.80 -29.43 4.23
N LEU A 285 3.38 -29.42 5.49
CA LEU A 285 3.43 -30.63 6.33
C LEU A 285 2.54 -31.75 5.77
N ASP A 286 1.33 -31.42 5.31
CA ASP A 286 0.45 -32.38 4.63
C ASP A 286 1.08 -32.91 3.33
N LEU A 287 1.66 -32.00 2.52
CA LEU A 287 2.35 -32.39 1.30
C LEU A 287 3.59 -33.26 1.56
N SER A 288 4.34 -32.98 2.63
CA SER A 288 5.46 -33.81 3.09
C SER A 288 4.99 -35.22 3.40
N SER A 289 3.95 -35.35 4.24
CA SER A 289 3.38 -36.65 4.61
C SER A 289 2.92 -37.45 3.40
N ARG A 290 2.24 -36.79 2.45
CA ARG A 290 1.79 -37.43 1.20
C ARG A 290 2.95 -37.81 0.27
N THR A 291 4.03 -37.03 0.27
CA THR A 291 5.25 -37.32 -0.50
C THR A 291 5.99 -38.52 0.08
N GLU A 292 6.04 -38.64 1.42
CA GLU A 292 6.58 -39.81 2.12
C GLU A 292 5.74 -41.07 1.87
N GLU A 293 4.41 -40.97 1.95
CA GLU A 293 3.49 -42.07 1.61
C GLU A 293 3.66 -42.50 0.14
N GLN A 294 3.78 -41.54 -0.78
CA GLN A 294 4.00 -41.81 -2.19
C GLN A 294 5.35 -42.49 -2.44
N ALA A 295 6.42 -42.06 -1.75
CA ALA A 295 7.72 -42.70 -1.83
C ALA A 295 7.65 -44.17 -1.37
N SER A 296 6.97 -44.43 -0.25
CA SER A 296 6.78 -45.79 0.25
C SER A 296 5.96 -46.66 -0.72
N ALA A 297 4.89 -46.12 -1.31
CA ALA A 297 4.09 -46.83 -2.31
C ALA A 297 4.88 -47.12 -3.60
N LEU A 298 5.76 -46.19 -4.02
CA LEU A 298 6.65 -46.41 -5.16
C LEU A 298 7.67 -47.51 -4.88
N GLU A 299 8.22 -47.58 -3.67
CA GLU A 299 9.16 -48.63 -3.25
C GLU A 299 8.49 -50.03 -3.27
N GLU A 300 7.26 -50.14 -2.75
CA GLU A 300 6.48 -51.38 -2.79
C GLU A 300 6.13 -51.78 -4.23
N THR A 301 5.77 -50.81 -5.08
CA THR A 301 5.45 -51.05 -6.49
C THR A 301 6.69 -51.49 -7.26
N ALA A 302 7.85 -50.87 -7.01
CA ALA A 302 9.11 -51.25 -7.62
C ALA A 302 9.51 -52.69 -7.25
N SER A 303 9.39 -53.06 -5.97
CA SER A 303 9.64 -54.43 -5.51
C SER A 303 8.68 -55.44 -6.16
N SER A 304 7.40 -55.10 -6.25
CA SER A 304 6.40 -55.94 -6.93
C SER A 304 6.71 -56.12 -8.42
N LEU A 305 7.22 -55.08 -9.07
CA LEU A 305 7.65 -55.16 -10.46
C LEU A 305 8.92 -55.97 -10.66
N GLU A 306 9.89 -55.93 -9.75
CA GLU A 306 11.05 -56.83 -9.81
C GLU A 306 10.60 -58.29 -9.76
N GLN A 307 9.67 -58.61 -8.85
CA GLN A 307 9.11 -59.95 -8.74
C GLN A 307 8.31 -60.37 -9.99
N LEU A 308 7.51 -59.46 -10.55
CA LEU A 308 6.79 -59.69 -11.81
C LEU A 308 7.76 -59.88 -12.99
N THR A 309 8.79 -59.06 -13.11
CA THR A 309 9.83 -59.16 -14.14
C THR A 309 10.52 -60.52 -14.07
N SER A 310 10.87 -60.97 -12.85
CA SER A 310 11.45 -62.29 -12.61
C SER A 310 10.51 -63.41 -13.06
N SER A 311 9.22 -63.31 -12.73
CA SER A 311 8.20 -64.31 -13.09
C SER A 311 7.97 -64.38 -14.61
N VAL A 312 7.90 -63.23 -15.29
CA VAL A 312 7.76 -63.15 -16.75
C VAL A 312 8.99 -63.73 -17.44
N LYS A 313 10.20 -63.47 -16.93
CA LYS A 313 11.43 -64.07 -17.43
C LYS A 313 11.43 -65.59 -17.28
N GLN A 314 11.02 -66.12 -16.12
CA GLN A 314 10.86 -67.56 -15.93
C GLN A 314 9.81 -68.17 -16.87
N ASN A 315 8.67 -67.49 -17.08
CA ASN A 315 7.67 -67.92 -18.06
C ASN A 315 8.23 -67.97 -19.49
N ALA A 316 9.06 -67.00 -19.88
CA ALA A 316 9.71 -67.00 -21.19
C ALA A 316 10.61 -68.23 -21.37
N ASP A 317 11.41 -68.56 -20.35
CA ASP A 317 12.27 -69.75 -20.34
C ASP A 317 11.47 -71.05 -20.35
N HIS A 318 10.40 -71.14 -19.54
CA HIS A 318 9.49 -72.29 -19.53
C HIS A 318 8.81 -72.49 -20.88
N THR A 319 8.36 -71.42 -21.52
CA THR A 319 7.71 -71.47 -22.83
C THR A 319 8.70 -71.95 -23.90
N ARG A 320 9.94 -71.47 -23.87
CA ARG A 320 11.01 -71.94 -24.77
C ARG A 320 11.27 -73.45 -24.59
N LYS A 321 11.35 -73.92 -23.34
CA LYS A 321 11.57 -75.33 -23.02
C LYS A 321 10.37 -76.21 -23.40
N SER A 322 9.16 -75.73 -23.20
CA SER A 322 7.93 -76.41 -23.62
C SER A 322 7.85 -76.53 -25.14
N SER A 323 8.28 -75.51 -25.89
CA SER A 323 8.33 -75.56 -27.35
C SER A 323 9.32 -76.62 -27.84
N GLU A 324 10.50 -76.71 -27.21
CA GLU A 324 11.49 -77.76 -27.52
C GLU A 324 10.95 -79.16 -27.22
N LEU A 325 10.31 -79.35 -26.05
CA LEU A 325 9.69 -80.61 -25.67
C LEU A 325 8.56 -81.03 -26.62
N ALA A 326 7.71 -80.09 -27.03
CA ALA A 326 6.66 -80.33 -28.01
C ALA A 326 7.24 -80.75 -29.37
N GLY A 327 8.29 -80.07 -29.84
CA GLY A 327 9.00 -80.44 -31.07
C GLY A 327 9.57 -81.86 -31.02
N ASN A 328 10.22 -82.22 -29.90
CA ASN A 328 10.75 -83.57 -29.69
C ASN A 328 9.63 -84.62 -29.62
N ALA A 329 8.52 -84.32 -28.95
CA ALA A 329 7.37 -85.22 -28.86
C ALA A 329 6.71 -85.45 -30.23
N THR A 330 6.55 -84.39 -31.05
CA THR A 330 6.08 -84.49 -32.43
C THR A 330 7.00 -85.37 -33.28
N GLN A 331 8.33 -85.24 -33.12
CA GLN A 331 9.28 -86.09 -33.83
C GLN A 331 9.11 -87.57 -33.45
N VAL A 332 9.01 -87.88 -32.16
CA VAL A 332 8.83 -89.26 -31.66
C VAL A 332 7.49 -89.84 -32.13
N ALA A 333 6.40 -89.07 -32.05
CA ALA A 333 5.09 -89.50 -32.52
C ALA A 333 5.08 -89.77 -34.04
N ASN A 334 5.74 -88.93 -34.84
CA ASN A 334 5.91 -89.16 -36.28
C ASN A 334 6.71 -90.45 -36.58
N GLN A 335 7.79 -90.71 -35.83
CA GLN A 335 8.55 -91.96 -35.95
C GLN A 335 7.69 -93.18 -35.57
N GLY A 336 6.88 -93.07 -34.51
CA GLY A 336 5.91 -94.09 -34.10
C GLY A 336 4.87 -94.37 -35.19
N GLY A 337 4.29 -93.32 -35.78
CA GLY A 337 3.35 -93.44 -36.90
C GLY A 337 3.97 -94.12 -38.13
N GLN A 338 5.23 -93.82 -38.46
CA GLN A 338 5.96 -94.51 -39.54
C GLN A 338 6.18 -95.99 -39.22
N ALA A 339 6.59 -96.33 -37.99
CA ALA A 339 6.76 -97.72 -37.58
C ALA A 339 5.44 -98.50 -37.67
N VAL A 340 4.33 -97.91 -37.24
CA VAL A 340 2.99 -98.51 -37.34
C VAL A 340 2.59 -98.72 -38.80
N LYS A 341 2.83 -97.73 -39.69
CA LYS A 341 2.60 -97.88 -41.15
C LYS A 341 3.38 -99.05 -41.74
N GLN A 342 4.64 -99.24 -41.32
CA GLN A 342 5.46 -100.37 -41.75
C GLN A 342 4.90 -101.72 -41.26
N VAL A 343 4.34 -101.77 -40.04
CA VAL A 343 3.69 -102.98 -39.50
C VAL A 343 2.41 -103.31 -40.28
N VAL A 344 1.57 -102.32 -40.59
CA VAL A 344 0.37 -102.53 -41.43
C VAL A 344 0.75 -103.09 -42.80
N GLN A 345 1.78 -102.54 -43.44
CA GLN A 345 2.27 -103.04 -44.73
C GLN A 345 2.74 -104.50 -44.63
N THR A 346 3.43 -104.86 -43.55
CA THR A 346 3.93 -106.21 -43.31
C THR A 346 2.77 -107.19 -43.05
N MET A 347 1.78 -106.79 -42.26
CA MET A 347 0.57 -107.59 -42.01
C MET A 347 -0.24 -107.82 -43.29
N GLY A 348 -0.34 -106.81 -44.17
CA GLY A 348 -0.93 -106.96 -45.51
C GLY A 348 -0.21 -108.01 -46.36
N ALA A 349 1.14 -107.97 -46.39
CA ALA A 349 1.94 -108.97 -47.09
C ALA A 349 1.78 -110.39 -46.50
N ILE A 350 1.68 -110.52 -45.17
CA ILE A 350 1.41 -111.81 -44.50
C ILE A 350 0.03 -112.33 -44.86
N ASN A 351 -0.99 -111.46 -44.88
CA ASN A 351 -2.35 -111.81 -45.26
C ASN A 351 -2.42 -112.31 -46.71
N ASP A 352 -1.76 -111.61 -47.64
CA ASP A 352 -1.66 -112.02 -49.05
C ASP A 352 -0.92 -113.35 -49.22
N SER A 353 0.19 -113.55 -48.50
CA SER A 353 0.95 -114.81 -48.49
C SER A 353 0.11 -115.96 -47.95
N SER A 354 -0.63 -115.74 -46.87
CA SER A 354 -1.49 -116.75 -46.26
C SER A 354 -2.63 -117.17 -47.19
N ARG A 355 -3.24 -116.23 -47.93
CA ARG A 355 -4.23 -116.56 -48.97
C ARG A 355 -3.65 -117.45 -50.07
N LYS A 356 -2.44 -117.15 -50.54
CA LYS A 356 -1.75 -118.01 -51.52
C LYS A 356 -1.52 -119.43 -50.98
N ILE A 357 -1.22 -119.57 -49.69
CA ILE A 357 -1.11 -120.90 -49.06
C ILE A 357 -2.46 -121.61 -49.08
N VAL A 358 -3.57 -120.95 -48.75
CA VAL A 358 -4.93 -121.55 -48.82
C VAL A 358 -5.23 -122.06 -50.24
N ASP A 359 -4.85 -121.31 -51.27
CA ASP A 359 -5.01 -121.72 -52.67
C ASP A 359 -4.17 -122.97 -52.99
N ILE A 360 -2.90 -123.00 -52.57
CA ILE A 360 -2.00 -124.15 -52.76
C ILE A 360 -2.55 -125.40 -52.03
N ILE A 361 -3.01 -125.25 -50.79
CA ILE A 361 -3.59 -126.35 -50.01
C ILE A 361 -4.87 -126.86 -50.67
N SER A 362 -5.68 -125.98 -51.28
CA SER A 362 -6.87 -126.38 -52.04
C SER A 362 -6.50 -127.20 -53.29
N VAL A 363 -5.38 -126.90 -53.95
CA VAL A 363 -4.84 -127.73 -55.03
C VAL A 363 -4.36 -129.08 -54.51
N ILE A 364 -3.66 -129.13 -53.36
CA ILE A 364 -3.19 -130.38 -52.74
C ILE A 364 -4.35 -131.28 -52.34
N ASP A 365 -5.41 -130.73 -51.75
CA ASP A 365 -6.65 -131.46 -51.45
C ASP A 365 -7.29 -132.02 -52.74
N GLY A 366 -7.32 -131.21 -53.81
CA GLY A 366 -7.73 -131.66 -55.14
C GLY A 366 -6.88 -132.83 -55.68
N ILE A 367 -5.56 -132.79 -55.54
CA ILE A 367 -4.64 -133.87 -55.93
C ILE A 367 -4.89 -135.11 -55.06
N ALA A 368 -5.09 -134.96 -53.76
CA ALA A 368 -5.39 -136.06 -52.84
C ALA A 368 -6.72 -136.74 -53.22
N PHE A 369 -7.76 -135.96 -53.56
CA PHE A 369 -9.03 -136.48 -54.05
C PHE A 369 -8.85 -137.23 -55.38
N GLN A 370 -8.14 -136.66 -56.35
CA GLN A 370 -7.84 -137.33 -57.62
C GLN A 370 -7.08 -138.65 -57.38
N THR A 371 -6.08 -138.64 -56.50
CA THR A 371 -5.28 -139.82 -56.14
C THR A 371 -6.13 -140.90 -55.45
N ASN A 372 -7.07 -140.50 -54.58
CA ASN A 372 -8.02 -141.41 -53.94
C ASN A 372 -8.96 -142.09 -54.96
N ILE A 373 -9.43 -141.36 -55.98
CA ILE A 373 -10.24 -141.92 -57.07
C ILE A 373 -9.41 -142.87 -57.96
N LEU A 374 -8.17 -142.47 -58.32
CA LEU A 374 -7.22 -143.33 -59.06
C LEU A 374 -6.91 -144.63 -58.32
N ALA A 375 -6.67 -144.54 -57.01
CA ALA A 375 -6.40 -145.70 -56.15
C ALA A 375 -7.63 -146.61 -55.99
N LEU A 376 -8.84 -146.05 -55.90
CA LEU A 376 -10.09 -146.82 -55.93
C LEU A 376 -10.25 -147.56 -57.26
N ASN A 377 -10.02 -146.88 -58.39
CA ASN A 377 -10.08 -147.51 -59.72
C ASN A 377 -9.05 -148.64 -59.85
N ALA A 378 -7.82 -148.44 -59.35
CA ALA A 378 -6.79 -149.47 -59.34
C ALA A 378 -7.14 -150.66 -58.42
N ALA A 379 -7.74 -150.42 -57.26
CA ALA A 379 -8.20 -151.46 -56.34
C ALA A 379 -9.34 -152.31 -56.95
N VAL A 380 -10.25 -151.68 -57.70
CA VAL A 380 -11.32 -152.37 -58.43
C VAL A 380 -10.74 -153.25 -59.55
N GLU A 381 -9.79 -152.73 -60.33
CA GLU A 381 -9.16 -153.52 -61.41
C GLU A 381 -8.29 -154.66 -60.85
N ALA A 382 -7.64 -154.45 -59.70
CA ALA A 382 -6.90 -155.50 -58.99
C ALA A 382 -7.82 -156.61 -58.43
N ALA A 383 -9.01 -156.28 -57.94
CA ALA A 383 -10.02 -157.27 -57.54
C ALA A 383 -10.56 -158.08 -58.74
N ARG A 384 -10.58 -157.47 -59.93
CA ARG A 384 -10.99 -158.11 -61.19
C ARG A 384 -9.99 -159.14 -61.71
N ALA A 385 -8.71 -158.98 -61.39
CA ALA A 385 -7.60 -159.86 -61.79
C ALA A 385 -7.44 -161.13 -60.91
N GLY A 386 -8.28 -161.33 -59.88
CA GLY A 386 -8.26 -162.52 -59.03
C GLY A 386 -6.95 -162.71 -58.24
N GLU A 387 -6.47 -163.95 -58.08
CA GLU A 387 -5.26 -164.26 -57.27
C GLU A 387 -3.98 -163.56 -57.78
N GLN A 388 -3.89 -163.19 -59.06
CA GLN A 388 -2.73 -162.49 -59.62
C GLN A 388 -2.68 -160.99 -59.26
N GLY A 389 -3.82 -160.40 -58.84
CA GLY A 389 -3.96 -158.98 -58.50
C GLY A 389 -3.73 -158.64 -57.04
N ARG A 390 -3.51 -159.63 -56.17
CA ARG A 390 -3.42 -159.46 -54.70
C ARG A 390 -2.37 -158.44 -54.26
N GLY A 391 -1.17 -158.46 -54.86
CA GLY A 391 -0.12 -157.48 -54.56
C GLY A 391 -0.50 -156.06 -54.96
N PHE A 392 -1.15 -155.88 -56.12
CA PHE A 392 -1.62 -154.58 -56.59
C PHE A 392 -2.80 -154.05 -55.77
N ALA A 393 -3.71 -154.92 -55.30
CA ALA A 393 -4.82 -154.52 -54.43
C ALA A 393 -4.32 -153.95 -53.09
N VAL A 394 -3.26 -154.53 -52.51
CA VAL A 394 -2.63 -154.02 -51.28
C VAL A 394 -2.00 -152.65 -51.54
N VAL A 395 -1.24 -152.49 -52.64
CA VAL A 395 -0.65 -151.20 -53.00
C VAL A 395 -1.73 -150.14 -53.27
N ALA A 396 -2.81 -150.48 -53.98
CA ALA A 396 -3.90 -149.57 -54.24
C ALA A 396 -4.63 -149.15 -52.95
N SER A 397 -4.82 -150.07 -52.00
CA SER A 397 -5.37 -149.75 -50.68
C SER A 397 -4.43 -148.84 -49.86
N GLU A 398 -3.12 -149.05 -49.95
CA GLU A 398 -2.12 -148.23 -49.26
C GLU A 398 -2.05 -146.82 -49.87
N VAL A 399 -2.06 -146.70 -51.20
CA VAL A 399 -2.12 -145.41 -51.90
C VAL A 399 -3.43 -144.67 -51.57
N ARG A 400 -4.55 -145.39 -51.46
CA ARG A 400 -5.83 -144.81 -51.04
C ARG A 400 -5.79 -144.32 -49.60
N GLY A 401 -5.22 -145.11 -48.69
CA GLY A 401 -4.99 -144.72 -47.30
C GLY A 401 -4.12 -143.48 -47.19
N LEU A 402 -3.07 -143.39 -48.00
CA LEU A 402 -2.20 -142.21 -48.07
C LEU A 402 -2.92 -140.98 -48.62
N ALA A 403 -3.72 -141.15 -49.69
CA ALA A 403 -4.51 -140.06 -50.27
C ALA A 403 -5.55 -139.51 -49.29
N GLN A 404 -6.24 -140.37 -48.53
CA GLN A 404 -7.20 -139.96 -47.51
C GLN A 404 -6.52 -139.26 -46.32
N ARG A 405 -5.32 -139.71 -45.92
CA ARG A 405 -4.48 -139.01 -44.94
C ARG A 405 -4.03 -137.64 -45.45
N SER A 406 -3.61 -137.53 -46.71
CA SER A 406 -3.23 -136.26 -47.34
C SER A 406 -4.40 -135.28 -47.43
N ALA A 407 -5.61 -135.74 -47.77
CA ALA A 407 -6.80 -134.89 -47.80
C ALA A 407 -7.18 -134.39 -46.38
N THR A 408 -7.10 -135.26 -45.38
CA THR A 408 -7.35 -134.88 -43.97
C THR A 408 -6.33 -133.86 -43.48
N ALA A 409 -5.04 -134.10 -43.73
CA ALA A 409 -3.97 -133.16 -43.39
C ALA A 409 -4.09 -131.82 -44.15
N ALA A 410 -4.47 -131.85 -45.43
CA ALA A 410 -4.71 -130.64 -46.21
C ALA A 410 -5.88 -129.82 -45.61
N LYS A 411 -6.97 -130.49 -45.18
CA LYS A 411 -8.10 -129.83 -44.53
C LYS A 411 -7.71 -129.20 -43.19
N GLU A 412 -6.94 -129.91 -42.35
CA GLU A 412 -6.43 -129.39 -41.08
C GLU A 412 -5.50 -128.18 -41.28
N ILE A 413 -4.60 -128.23 -42.28
CA ILE A 413 -3.74 -127.09 -42.62
C ILE A 413 -4.58 -125.91 -43.14
N LYS A 414 -5.60 -126.17 -43.98
CA LYS A 414 -6.49 -125.13 -44.50
C LYS A 414 -7.24 -124.40 -43.38
N GLU A 415 -7.71 -125.14 -42.38
CA GLU A 415 -8.36 -124.59 -41.19
C GLU A 415 -7.39 -123.72 -40.37
N LEU A 416 -6.20 -124.23 -40.06
CA LEU A 416 -5.16 -123.46 -39.34
C LEU A 416 -4.73 -122.17 -40.07
N ILE A 417 -4.61 -122.22 -41.40
CA ILE A 417 -4.25 -121.04 -42.19
C ILE A 417 -5.41 -120.05 -42.25
N ASN A 418 -6.66 -120.51 -42.36
CA ASN A 418 -7.83 -119.62 -42.28
C ASN A 418 -7.93 -118.92 -40.92
N ASP A 419 -7.67 -119.65 -39.83
CA ASP A 419 -7.61 -119.08 -38.49
C ASP A 419 -6.49 -118.04 -38.39
N SER A 420 -5.32 -118.32 -38.96
CA SER A 420 -4.19 -117.40 -39.03
C SER A 420 -4.52 -116.14 -39.85
N VAL A 421 -5.23 -116.27 -40.98
CA VAL A 421 -5.74 -115.14 -41.78
C VAL A 421 -6.71 -114.29 -40.96
N GLY A 422 -7.60 -114.92 -40.19
CA GLY A 422 -8.51 -114.23 -39.27
C GLY A 422 -7.74 -113.42 -38.21
N GLN A 423 -6.73 -114.02 -37.58
CA GLN A 423 -5.88 -113.34 -36.60
C GLN A 423 -5.07 -112.18 -37.20
N VAL A 424 -4.51 -112.35 -38.40
CA VAL A 424 -3.77 -111.29 -39.11
C VAL A 424 -4.70 -110.14 -39.52
N THR A 425 -5.93 -110.45 -39.94
CA THR A 425 -6.94 -109.42 -40.29
C THR A 425 -7.30 -108.58 -39.06
N ALA A 426 -7.61 -109.23 -37.93
CA ALA A 426 -7.88 -108.55 -36.67
C ALA A 426 -6.66 -107.74 -36.18
N GLY A 427 -5.45 -108.30 -36.32
CA GLY A 427 -4.21 -107.59 -36.03
C GLY A 427 -3.99 -106.36 -36.91
N THR A 428 -4.33 -106.45 -38.20
CA THR A 428 -4.22 -105.32 -39.15
C THR A 428 -5.16 -104.19 -38.75
N GLU A 429 -6.38 -104.50 -38.34
CA GLU A 429 -7.36 -103.51 -37.87
C GLU A 429 -6.91 -102.81 -36.58
N LEU A 430 -6.41 -103.55 -35.60
CA LEU A 430 -5.86 -102.99 -34.35
C LEU A 430 -4.66 -102.07 -34.61
N VAL A 431 -3.76 -102.45 -35.50
CA VAL A 431 -2.57 -101.65 -35.85
C VAL A 431 -2.98 -100.41 -36.67
N ALA A 432 -3.97 -100.52 -37.56
CA ALA A 432 -4.52 -99.36 -38.27
C ALA A 432 -5.16 -98.35 -37.31
N GLN A 433 -5.91 -98.83 -36.31
CA GLN A 433 -6.46 -97.98 -35.24
C GLN A 433 -5.36 -97.32 -34.41
N ALA A 434 -4.29 -98.04 -34.08
CA ALA A 434 -3.11 -97.46 -33.42
C ALA A 434 -2.45 -96.38 -34.29
N GLY A 435 -2.44 -96.55 -35.61
CA GLY A 435 -1.95 -95.54 -36.57
C GLY A 435 -2.77 -94.26 -36.53
N SER A 436 -4.10 -94.37 -36.60
CA SER A 436 -5.02 -93.22 -36.46
C SER A 436 -4.81 -92.50 -35.12
N THR A 437 -4.62 -93.26 -34.05
CA THR A 437 -4.36 -92.69 -32.70
C THR A 437 -3.05 -91.91 -32.67
N MET A 438 -2.01 -92.36 -33.39
CA MET A 438 -0.75 -91.60 -33.50
C MET A 438 -0.92 -90.31 -34.30
N ASP A 439 -1.72 -90.31 -35.36
CA ASP A 439 -2.03 -89.09 -36.11
C ASP A 439 -2.80 -88.07 -35.23
N GLU A 440 -3.75 -88.53 -34.41
CA GLU A 440 -4.46 -87.68 -33.42
C GLU A 440 -3.51 -87.12 -32.34
N VAL A 441 -2.53 -87.91 -31.90
CA VAL A 441 -1.50 -87.46 -30.94
C VAL A 441 -0.62 -86.37 -31.57
N VAL A 442 -0.17 -86.54 -32.82
CA VAL A 442 0.59 -85.50 -33.54
C VAL A 442 -0.21 -84.21 -33.62
N GLN A 443 -1.48 -84.29 -34.03
CA GLN A 443 -2.37 -83.12 -34.12
C GLN A 443 -2.55 -82.42 -32.77
N SER A 444 -2.68 -83.19 -31.68
CA SER A 444 -2.80 -82.64 -30.32
C SER A 444 -1.52 -81.93 -29.86
N ILE A 445 -0.34 -82.49 -30.19
CA ILE A 445 0.95 -81.85 -29.85
C ILE A 445 1.17 -80.59 -30.69
N GLU A 446 0.74 -80.56 -31.95
CA GLU A 446 0.76 -79.35 -32.79
C GLU A 446 -0.09 -78.22 -32.19
N GLN A 447 -1.28 -78.54 -31.67
CA GLN A 447 -2.11 -77.57 -30.95
C GLN A 447 -1.42 -77.03 -29.69
N VAL A 448 -0.75 -77.89 -28.92
CA VAL A 448 0.06 -77.45 -27.76
C VAL A 448 1.19 -76.53 -28.22
N SER A 449 1.89 -76.86 -29.30
CA SER A 449 2.96 -76.03 -29.86
C SER A 449 2.45 -74.64 -30.27
N HIS A 450 1.25 -74.58 -30.88
CA HIS A 450 0.60 -73.31 -31.21
C HIS A 450 0.34 -72.44 -29.96
N ILE A 451 -0.27 -73.03 -28.92
CA ILE A 451 -0.56 -72.34 -27.65
C ILE A 451 0.73 -71.84 -27.00
N VAL A 452 1.78 -72.65 -26.99
CA VAL A 452 3.10 -72.26 -26.48
C VAL A 452 3.68 -71.07 -27.29
N GLY A 453 3.47 -71.05 -28.61
CA GLY A 453 3.80 -69.92 -29.47
C GLY A 453 3.08 -68.63 -29.08
N GLU A 454 1.77 -68.71 -28.85
CA GLU A 454 0.94 -67.57 -28.40
C GLU A 454 1.38 -67.07 -27.01
N ILE A 455 1.65 -67.98 -26.06
CA ILE A 455 2.17 -67.63 -24.74
C ILE A 455 3.53 -66.92 -24.87
N SER A 456 4.41 -67.36 -25.77
CA SER A 456 5.72 -66.73 -26.00
C SER A 456 5.59 -65.30 -26.53
N ALA A 457 4.62 -65.06 -27.43
CA ALA A 457 4.33 -63.73 -27.94
C ALA A 457 3.78 -62.82 -26.83
N ALA A 458 2.78 -63.30 -26.07
CA ALA A 458 2.21 -62.56 -24.95
C ALA A 458 3.23 -62.27 -23.84
N THR A 459 4.15 -63.21 -23.56
CA THR A 459 5.21 -63.03 -22.56
C THR A 459 6.21 -61.95 -22.99
N ARG A 460 6.52 -61.84 -24.29
CA ARG A 460 7.36 -60.76 -24.83
C ARG A 460 6.68 -59.41 -24.69
N GLU A 461 5.41 -59.31 -25.06
CA GLU A 461 4.62 -58.08 -24.90
C GLU A 461 4.52 -57.66 -23.42
N GLN A 462 4.33 -58.60 -22.50
CA GLN A 462 4.38 -58.33 -21.06
C GLN A 462 5.75 -57.81 -20.60
N SER A 463 6.84 -58.37 -21.12
CA SER A 463 8.20 -57.89 -20.78
C SER A 463 8.40 -56.45 -21.23
N ASP A 464 8.02 -56.13 -22.47
CA ASP A 464 8.12 -54.77 -23.01
C ASP A 464 7.21 -53.80 -22.23
N GLY A 465 6.00 -54.22 -21.86
CA GLY A 465 5.09 -53.45 -21.03
C GLY A 465 5.64 -53.18 -19.62
N ILE A 466 6.27 -54.16 -19.00
CA ILE A 466 6.92 -54.00 -17.69
C ILE A 466 8.08 -53.01 -17.76
N GLU A 467 8.88 -53.02 -18.84
CA GLU A 467 9.97 -52.06 -19.03
C GLU A 467 9.44 -50.62 -19.10
N GLN A 468 8.33 -50.39 -19.80
CA GLN A 468 7.67 -49.07 -19.83
C GLN A 468 7.14 -48.65 -18.46
N VAL A 469 6.54 -49.56 -17.70
CA VAL A 469 6.08 -49.27 -16.33
C VAL A 469 7.27 -48.93 -15.42
N ASN A 470 8.40 -49.64 -15.57
CA ASN A 470 9.62 -49.35 -14.81
C ASN A 470 10.14 -47.94 -15.09
N GLN A 471 10.19 -47.52 -16.36
CA GLN A 471 10.55 -46.15 -16.73
C GLN A 471 9.61 -45.11 -16.11
N ALA A 472 8.29 -45.36 -16.12
CA ALA A 472 7.31 -44.48 -15.50
C ALA A 472 7.52 -44.34 -13.98
N ILE A 473 7.86 -45.43 -13.29
CA ILE A 473 8.16 -45.41 -11.86
C ILE A 473 9.44 -44.64 -11.55
N MET A 474 10.50 -44.78 -12.35
CA MET A 474 11.71 -43.96 -12.18
C MET A 474 11.41 -42.47 -12.33
N GLN A 475 10.52 -42.10 -13.26
CA GLN A 475 10.10 -40.71 -13.42
C GLN A 475 9.25 -40.21 -12.24
N MET A 476 8.36 -41.06 -11.71
CA MET A 476 7.58 -40.76 -10.51
C MET A 476 8.48 -40.60 -9.28
N ASP A 477 9.51 -41.44 -9.12
CA ASP A 477 10.50 -41.33 -8.04
C ASP A 477 11.25 -40.00 -8.11
N ASN A 478 11.78 -39.62 -9.29
CA ASN A 478 12.42 -38.32 -9.47
C ASN A 478 11.48 -37.15 -9.12
N THR A 479 10.23 -37.20 -9.56
CA THR A 479 9.23 -36.18 -9.21
C THR A 479 8.94 -36.16 -7.70
N THR A 480 8.93 -37.32 -7.05
CA THR A 480 8.70 -37.46 -5.60
C THR A 480 9.86 -36.84 -4.82
N GLN A 481 11.11 -37.07 -5.24
CA GLN A 481 12.29 -36.43 -4.67
C GLN A 481 12.29 -34.90 -4.89
N GLN A 482 11.90 -34.45 -6.09
CA GLN A 482 11.77 -33.02 -6.37
C GLN A 482 10.67 -32.37 -5.52
N ASN A 483 9.55 -33.07 -5.31
CA ASN A 483 8.49 -32.60 -4.40
C ASN A 483 9.00 -32.49 -2.97
N ALA A 484 9.80 -33.44 -2.49
CA ALA A 484 10.40 -33.37 -1.15
C ALA A 484 11.31 -32.13 -1.01
N ALA A 485 12.16 -31.87 -2.01
CA ALA A 485 12.99 -30.66 -2.03
C ALA A 485 12.16 -29.36 -2.06
N LEU A 486 11.11 -29.32 -2.89
CA LEU A 486 10.19 -28.18 -2.96
C LEU A 486 9.43 -27.95 -1.64
N VAL A 487 9.07 -29.02 -0.92
CA VAL A 487 8.44 -28.94 0.39
C VAL A 487 9.38 -28.31 1.41
N GLU A 488 10.66 -28.69 1.43
CA GLU A 488 11.68 -28.07 2.29
C GLU A 488 11.88 -26.58 1.95
N GLU A 489 12.04 -26.25 0.67
CA GLU A 489 12.20 -24.87 0.21
C GLU A 489 10.98 -24.01 0.56
N ALA A 490 9.77 -24.54 0.34
CA ALA A 490 8.54 -23.83 0.64
C ALA A 490 8.34 -23.66 2.16
N ALA A 491 8.76 -24.63 2.98
CA ALA A 491 8.73 -24.51 4.44
C ALA A 491 9.68 -23.42 4.92
N ALA A 492 10.91 -23.36 4.38
CA ALA A 492 11.86 -22.30 4.68
C ALA A 492 11.34 -20.92 4.25
N ALA A 493 10.71 -20.82 3.07
CA ALA A 493 10.10 -19.58 2.59
C ALA A 493 8.91 -19.13 3.46
N ALA A 494 8.04 -20.06 3.88
CA ALA A 494 6.92 -19.77 4.78
C ALA A 494 7.40 -19.24 6.14
N GLN A 495 8.45 -19.85 6.70
CA GLN A 495 9.09 -19.39 7.94
C GLN A 495 9.69 -17.99 7.78
N ALA A 496 10.44 -17.74 6.71
CA ALA A 496 11.02 -16.43 6.44
C ALA A 496 9.95 -15.34 6.28
N LEU A 497 8.81 -15.65 5.64
CA LEU A 497 7.67 -14.74 5.54
C LEU A 497 7.05 -14.46 6.92
N GLN A 498 6.95 -15.48 7.79
CA GLN A 498 6.44 -15.31 9.15
C GLN A 498 7.37 -14.42 10.00
N ASP A 499 8.68 -14.61 9.91
CA ASP A 499 9.67 -13.78 10.59
C ASP A 499 9.63 -12.32 10.08
N GLN A 500 9.52 -12.14 8.76
CA GLN A 500 9.37 -10.82 8.13
C GLN A 500 8.08 -10.12 8.60
N ALA A 501 6.97 -10.86 8.68
CA ALA A 501 5.70 -10.36 9.19
C ALA A 501 5.84 -9.92 10.66
N GLN A 502 6.42 -10.77 11.51
CA GLN A 502 6.62 -10.44 12.92
C GLN A 502 7.49 -9.19 13.11
N ARG A 503 8.56 -9.06 12.31
CA ARG A 503 9.42 -7.87 12.33
C ARG A 503 8.67 -6.61 11.88
N LEU A 504 7.80 -6.70 10.88
CA LEU A 504 6.95 -5.58 10.47
C LEU A 504 5.97 -5.20 11.58
N LEU A 505 5.36 -6.19 12.25
CA LEU A 505 4.45 -5.98 13.38
C LEU A 505 5.16 -5.25 14.52
N GLU A 506 6.39 -5.65 14.85
CA GLU A 506 7.23 -5.02 15.87
C GLU A 506 7.56 -3.56 15.50
N LEU A 507 7.95 -3.30 14.24
CA LEU A 507 8.24 -1.94 13.77
C LEU A 507 7.01 -1.02 13.85
N VAL A 508 5.82 -1.52 13.50
CA VAL A 508 4.57 -0.74 13.60
C VAL A 508 3.94 -0.77 14.99
N SER A 509 4.46 -1.57 15.92
CA SER A 509 3.98 -1.63 17.30
C SER A 509 4.33 -0.38 18.11
N VAL A 510 5.42 0.32 17.72
CA VAL A 510 5.83 1.61 18.27
C VAL A 510 4.71 2.65 18.11
N PHE A 511 3.93 2.55 17.03
CA PHE A 511 2.80 3.44 16.81
C PHE A 511 1.60 3.05 17.66
N ARG A 512 1.20 3.92 18.59
CA ARG A 512 0.00 3.75 19.42
C ARG A 512 -1.22 4.18 18.63
N LEU A 513 -2.17 3.27 18.50
CA LEU A 513 -3.47 3.50 17.90
C LEU A 513 -4.54 3.43 18.98
N ASP A 514 -5.56 4.27 18.88
CA ASP A 514 -6.67 4.26 19.81
C ASP A 514 -7.51 2.99 19.55
N GLU A 515 -7.32 1.96 20.38
CA GLU A 515 -7.99 0.65 20.23
C GLU A 515 -9.50 0.72 20.53
N ARG A 516 -10.00 1.85 21.04
CA ARG A 516 -11.41 2.02 21.41
C ARG A 516 -12.38 2.18 20.23
N GLY A 517 -11.88 2.25 18.99
CA GLY A 517 -12.71 2.34 17.79
C GLY A 517 -12.89 1.04 17.00
N ALA A 518 -12.16 -0.02 17.35
CA ALA A 518 -12.18 -1.28 16.61
C ALA A 518 -12.26 -2.46 17.58
N ALA A 519 -13.36 -2.51 18.34
CA ALA A 519 -13.86 -3.84 18.69
C ALA A 519 -14.12 -4.55 17.35
N PRO A 520 -13.50 -5.71 17.07
CA PRO A 520 -13.91 -6.49 15.92
C PRO A 520 -15.41 -6.75 16.12
N ALA A 521 -16.23 -6.27 15.19
CA ALA A 521 -17.60 -6.75 15.12
C ALA A 521 -17.50 -8.27 15.17
N PRO A 522 -18.18 -8.95 16.12
CA PRO A 522 -18.05 -10.38 16.25
C PRO A 522 -18.38 -10.95 14.88
N VAL A 523 -17.38 -11.55 14.24
CA VAL A 523 -17.60 -12.36 13.06
C VAL A 523 -18.65 -13.34 13.52
N MET A 524 -19.86 -13.22 12.98
CA MET A 524 -20.96 -14.10 13.32
C MET A 524 -20.50 -15.48 12.88
N GLN A 525 -19.95 -16.23 13.84
CA GLN A 525 -19.44 -17.56 13.65
C GLN A 525 -20.64 -18.36 13.16
N ALA A 526 -20.65 -18.67 11.87
CA ALA A 526 -21.65 -19.54 11.29
C ALA A 526 -21.66 -20.79 12.17
N ALA A 527 -22.81 -21.06 12.79
CA ALA A 527 -22.99 -22.19 13.68
C ALA A 527 -22.46 -23.46 13.00
N PRO A 528 -21.72 -24.32 13.71
CA PRO A 528 -21.26 -25.56 13.12
C PRO A 528 -22.48 -26.33 12.63
N LEU A 529 -22.54 -26.58 11.32
CA LEU A 529 -23.52 -27.48 10.72
C LEU A 529 -23.36 -28.81 11.45
N ARG A 530 -24.32 -29.10 12.33
CA ARG A 530 -24.46 -30.41 12.95
C ARG A 530 -24.52 -31.43 11.83
N SER A 531 -23.53 -32.33 11.84
CA SER A 531 -23.58 -33.62 11.15
C SER A 531 -24.97 -34.22 11.32
N ALA A 532 -25.72 -34.28 10.21
CA ALA A 532 -26.99 -34.95 10.16
C ALA A 532 -26.72 -36.46 10.17
N ALA A 533 -27.19 -37.13 11.22
CA ALA A 533 -27.28 -38.59 11.25
C ALA A 533 -28.16 -39.10 10.09
N PRO A 534 -27.90 -40.30 9.54
CA PRO A 534 -28.64 -40.81 8.40
C PRO A 534 -30.05 -41.23 8.84
N ALA A 535 -31.08 -40.63 8.24
CA ALA A 535 -32.47 -41.07 8.37
C ALA A 535 -32.81 -42.11 7.29
N PRO A 536 -33.76 -43.04 7.56
CA PRO A 536 -33.95 -44.24 6.75
C PRO A 536 -34.72 -43.95 5.46
N ALA A 537 -34.35 -44.69 4.41
CA ALA A 537 -34.99 -44.67 3.10
C ALA A 537 -36.51 -44.90 3.20
N THR A 538 -37.28 -43.96 2.65
CA THR A 538 -38.70 -44.16 2.36
C THR A 538 -39.00 -43.76 0.91
N ALA A 539 -39.91 -44.52 0.32
CA ALA A 539 -40.16 -44.70 -1.09
C ALA A 539 -40.52 -43.43 -1.91
N LEU A 540 -40.09 -43.45 -3.17
CA LEU A 540 -40.50 -42.54 -4.25
C LEU A 540 -42.03 -42.57 -4.48
N PRO A 541 -42.61 -41.44 -4.89
CA PRO A 541 -43.53 -41.51 -6.02
C PRO A 541 -43.37 -40.36 -7.04
N GLY A 542 -43.51 -40.72 -8.32
CA GLY A 542 -44.32 -39.95 -9.28
C GLY A 542 -43.63 -38.90 -10.14
N LYS A 543 -43.50 -39.21 -11.44
CA LYS A 543 -43.13 -38.34 -12.58
C LYS A 543 -43.82 -36.95 -12.58
N PRO A 544 -43.14 -35.88 -13.05
CA PRO A 544 -43.78 -34.69 -13.57
C PRO A 544 -44.06 -34.76 -15.08
N ALA A 545 -45.15 -34.11 -15.50
CA ALA A 545 -45.64 -33.97 -16.88
C ALA A 545 -44.82 -32.94 -17.70
N PRO A 546 -44.91 -32.94 -19.05
CA PRO A 546 -44.00 -32.16 -19.91
C PRO A 546 -44.47 -30.70 -20.07
N VAL A 547 -43.51 -29.78 -20.03
CA VAL A 547 -43.69 -28.33 -20.28
C VAL A 547 -43.55 -28.05 -21.78
N LYS A 548 -44.48 -27.25 -22.34
CA LYS A 548 -44.48 -26.78 -23.74
C LYS A 548 -43.30 -25.84 -24.05
N PRO A 549 -42.75 -25.83 -25.29
CA PRO A 549 -41.65 -24.96 -25.65
C PRO A 549 -42.13 -23.54 -26.01
N GLN A 550 -41.50 -22.52 -25.41
CA GLN A 550 -41.60 -21.13 -25.84
C GLN A 550 -40.61 -20.88 -26.99
N ALA A 551 -41.09 -20.16 -28.00
CA ALA A 551 -40.36 -19.83 -29.21
C ALA A 551 -39.19 -18.86 -28.95
N VAL A 552 -38.02 -19.22 -29.48
CA VAL A 552 -36.79 -18.41 -29.46
C VAL A 552 -36.93 -17.26 -30.45
N ARG A 553 -36.75 -16.02 -29.97
CA ARG A 553 -36.52 -14.83 -30.80
C ARG A 553 -35.02 -14.73 -31.11
N ALA A 554 -34.68 -14.61 -32.39
CA ALA A 554 -33.30 -14.45 -32.87
C ALA A 554 -32.70 -13.09 -32.44
N PRO A 555 -31.41 -13.03 -32.06
CA PRO A 555 -30.71 -11.77 -31.89
C PRO A 555 -30.21 -11.21 -33.24
N ALA A 556 -30.30 -9.88 -33.36
CA ALA A 556 -29.94 -9.09 -34.54
C ALA A 556 -28.43 -9.00 -34.77
N ALA A 557 -28.07 -8.80 -36.04
CA ALA A 557 -26.72 -8.72 -36.58
C ALA A 557 -25.85 -7.59 -35.98
N ALA A 558 -24.58 -7.91 -35.74
CA ALA A 558 -23.54 -6.97 -35.32
C ALA A 558 -23.06 -6.07 -36.49
N PRO A 559 -22.67 -4.81 -36.23
CA PRO A 559 -22.18 -3.90 -37.26
C PRO A 559 -20.68 -4.11 -37.58
N ALA A 560 -20.33 -3.85 -38.85
CA ALA A 560 -18.99 -3.97 -39.42
C ALA A 560 -17.96 -2.97 -38.83
N PRO A 561 -16.66 -3.30 -38.83
CA PRO A 561 -15.63 -2.40 -38.33
C PRO A 561 -15.31 -1.27 -39.31
N ARG A 562 -15.15 -0.07 -38.75
CA ARG A 562 -14.85 1.19 -39.44
C ARG A 562 -13.32 1.35 -39.57
N ALA A 563 -12.87 1.65 -40.78
CA ALA A 563 -11.48 1.94 -41.11
C ALA A 563 -10.97 3.21 -40.42
N LEU A 564 -9.70 3.19 -39.97
CA LEU A 564 -8.92 4.37 -39.57
C LEU A 564 -7.82 4.63 -40.62
N PRO A 565 -7.46 5.91 -40.88
CA PRO A 565 -6.56 6.28 -41.95
C PRO A 565 -5.08 6.18 -41.57
N ALA A 566 -4.26 6.07 -42.61
CA ALA A 566 -2.80 5.95 -42.57
C ALA A 566 -2.06 7.21 -42.08
N SER A 567 -0.95 7.00 -41.37
CA SER A 567 0.18 7.94 -41.34
C SER A 567 1.52 7.20 -41.22
N SER A 568 2.32 7.34 -42.28
CA SER A 568 3.79 7.53 -42.35
C SER A 568 4.73 6.86 -41.33
N LYS A 569 5.58 5.98 -41.90
CA LYS A 569 7.06 5.89 -41.78
C LYS A 569 7.72 6.42 -40.50
N GLU A 570 8.39 5.50 -39.79
CA GLU A 570 9.81 5.67 -39.42
C GLU A 570 10.46 4.31 -39.09
N GLU A 571 11.68 4.13 -39.60
CA GLU A 571 12.56 2.98 -39.42
C GLU A 571 13.04 2.87 -37.97
N LYS A 572 13.15 1.64 -37.44
CA LYS A 572 14.39 1.12 -36.87
C LYS A 572 14.27 -0.36 -36.52
N SER A 573 15.18 -1.10 -37.14
CA SER A 573 15.65 -2.44 -36.82
C SER A 573 16.17 -2.53 -35.39
N GLU A 574 15.86 -3.61 -34.67
CA GLU A 574 16.83 -4.29 -33.81
C GLU A 574 16.42 -5.74 -33.58
N GLU A 575 17.40 -6.60 -33.79
CA GLU A 575 17.37 -8.06 -33.88
C GLU A 575 17.10 -8.74 -32.54
N TRP A 576 16.45 -9.91 -32.62
CA TRP A 576 16.37 -10.91 -31.57
C TRP A 576 17.31 -12.08 -31.92
N GLU A 577 18.33 -12.32 -31.11
CA GLU A 577 19.11 -13.57 -30.93
C GLU A 577 19.73 -13.47 -29.51
N THR A 578 19.78 -14.45 -28.62
CA THR A 578 19.63 -15.91 -28.68
C THR A 578 19.32 -16.48 -27.28
N PHE A 579 18.84 -17.72 -27.32
CA PHE A 579 18.73 -18.74 -26.26
C PHE A 579 19.99 -18.94 -25.41
#